data_AF-A0A1Q2L1I2-F1
#
_entry.id   AF-A0A1Q2L1I2-F1
#
_cell.length_a   1.000
_cell.length_b   1.000
_cell.length_c   1.000
_cell.angle_alpha   90.00
_cell.angle_beta   90.00
_cell.angle_gamma   90.00
#
_symmetry.space_group_name_H-M   'P 1'
#
loop_
_entity.id
_entity.type
_entity.pdbx_description
1 polymer ?
#
loop_
_entity_poly.entity_id
_entity_poly.type
_entity_poly.pdbx_seq_one_letter_code
_entity_poly.pdbx_strand_id
1 'polypeptide(L)'
;MSEQEHNLMELEEAISREILLYIKHTYRLLIDDPTANSMKDTARRSTAFLQTAGELDIRGRNLVSGLPETVRIRPQEIKQALRLS
;
A
#
# COMPACT_ATOMS: atom_id res chain seq x y z
N MET A 1 12.46 20.57 13.89
CA MET A 1 12.51 19.27 13.20
C MET A 1 13.95 18.99 12.86
N SER A 2 14.48 17.86 13.33
CA SER A 2 15.85 17.42 13.06
C SER A 2 15.97 16.80 11.67
N GLU A 3 17.18 16.74 11.13
CA GLU A 3 17.49 16.10 9.83
C GLU A 3 17.06 14.62 9.79
N GLN A 4 17.11 13.92 10.93
CA GLN A 4 16.65 12.53 11.06
C GLN A 4 15.13 12.39 10.90
N GLU A 5 14.35 13.34 11.40
CA GLU A 5 12.89 13.35 11.25
C GLU A 5 12.47 13.63 9.81
N HIS A 6 13.22 14.50 9.10
CA HIS A 6 12.97 14.82 7.70
C HIS A 6 13.20 13.59 6.80
N ASN A 7 14.35 12.93 6.95
CA ASN A 7 14.69 11.74 6.17
C ASN A 7 13.70 10.59 6.41
N LEU A 8 13.21 10.45 7.65
CA LEU A 8 12.18 9.46 7.97
C LEU A 8 10.86 9.77 7.26
N MET A 9 10.44 11.05 7.25
CA MET A 9 9.21 11.48 6.59
C MET A 9 9.27 11.28 5.08
N GLU A 10 10.40 11.59 4.44
CA GLU A 10 10.56 11.35 2.99
C GLU A 10 10.47 9.86 2.63
N LEU A 11 11.09 9.00 3.44
CA LEU A 11 11.02 7.54 3.26
C LEU A 11 9.58 7.02 3.47
N GLU A 12 8.89 7.51 4.49
CA GLU A 12 7.50 7.17 4.77
C GLU A 12 6.58 7.49 3.59
N GLU A 13 6.83 8.61 2.92
CA GLU A 13 6.04 9.09 1.80
C GLU A 13 6.39 8.33 0.50
N ALA A 14 7.67 8.02 0.28
CA ALA A 14 8.11 7.19 -0.84
C ALA A 14 7.42 5.81 -0.84
N ILE A 15 7.37 5.16 0.32
CA ILE A 15 6.72 3.85 0.51
C ILE A 15 5.23 3.91 0.17
N SER A 16 4.52 4.94 0.65
CA SER A 16 3.09 5.09 0.37
C SER A 16 2.85 5.33 -1.12
N ARG A 17 3.70 6.12 -1.79
CA ARG A 17 3.64 6.33 -3.25
C ARG A 17 3.83 5.04 -4.04
N GLU A 18 4.76 4.17 -3.64
CA GLU A 18 4.95 2.86 -4.27
C GLU A 18 3.71 1.96 -4.16
N ILE A 19 3.06 1.96 -2.99
CA ILE A 19 1.81 1.22 -2.78
C ILE A 19 0.72 1.76 -3.72
N LEU A 20 0.55 3.08 -3.83
CA LEU A 20 -0.41 3.70 -4.75
C LEU A 20 -0.18 3.26 -6.20
N LEU A 21 1.09 3.29 -6.65
CA LEU A 21 1.47 2.89 -7.99
C LEU A 21 1.19 1.40 -8.24
N TYR A 22 1.56 0.54 -7.30
CA TYR A 22 1.27 -0.89 -7.40
C TYR A 22 -0.23 -1.15 -7.56
N ILE A 23 -1.06 -0.53 -6.72
CA ILE A 23 -2.51 -0.73 -6.76
C ILE A 23 -3.11 -0.21 -8.06
N LYS A 24 -2.65 0.95 -8.52
CA LYS A 24 -3.05 1.54 -9.79
C LYS A 24 -2.72 0.64 -10.99
N HIS A 25 -1.51 0.07 -11.02
CA HIS A 25 -1.03 -0.71 -12.16
C HIS A 25 -1.53 -2.15 -12.16
N THR A 26 -1.56 -2.79 -10.98
CA THR A 26 -1.96 -4.21 -10.83
C THR A 26 -3.48 -4.37 -10.82
N TYR A 27 -4.20 -3.51 -10.10
CA TYR A 27 -5.64 -3.66 -9.88
C TYR A 27 -6.50 -2.68 -10.67
N ARG A 28 -5.87 -1.75 -11.42
CA ARG A 28 -6.58 -0.64 -12.08
C ARG A 28 -7.50 0.10 -11.10
N LEU A 29 -7.07 0.20 -9.85
CA LEU A 29 -7.83 0.79 -8.76
C LEU A 29 -7.10 2.03 -8.25
N LEU A 30 -7.84 3.11 -8.03
CA LEU A 30 -7.33 4.35 -7.47
C LEU A 30 -7.77 4.44 -6.01
N ILE A 31 -6.80 4.53 -5.11
CA ILE A 31 -7.01 4.65 -3.66
C ILE A 31 -6.38 5.95 -3.17
N ASP A 32 -6.76 6.39 -1.97
CA ASP A 32 -6.26 7.60 -1.33
C ASP A 32 -5.04 7.31 -0.42
N ASP A 33 -4.32 8.37 -0.05
CA ASP A 33 -3.14 8.27 0.83
C ASP A 33 -3.43 7.61 2.18
N PRO A 34 -4.57 7.88 2.86
CA PRO A 34 -4.94 7.17 4.08
C PRO A 34 -5.02 5.65 3.89
N THR A 35 -5.59 5.18 2.78
CA THR A 35 -5.65 3.74 2.47
C THR A 35 -4.26 3.17 2.24
N ALA A 36 -3.41 3.84 1.45
CA ALA A 36 -2.03 3.40 1.23
C ALA A 36 -1.21 3.37 2.54
N ASN A 37 -1.41 4.34 3.43
CA ASN A 37 -0.78 4.37 4.75
C ASN A 37 -1.24 3.20 5.64
N SER A 38 -2.53 2.87 5.66
CA SER A 38 -3.04 1.72 6.41
C SER A 38 -2.44 0.39 5.91
N MET A 39 -2.26 0.27 4.59
CA MET A 39 -1.59 -0.87 3.96
C MET A 39 -0.10 -0.95 4.34
N LYS A 40 0.62 0.19 4.29
CA LYS A 40 2.02 0.30 4.76
C LYS A 40 2.16 -0.17 6.20
N ASP A 41 1.31 0.32 7.08
CA ASP A 41 1.29 -0.05 8.50
C ASP A 41 1.07 -1.55 8.71
N THR A 42 0.15 -2.12 7.93
CA THR A 42 -0.15 -3.55 7.97
C THR A 42 1.06 -4.36 7.48
N ALA A 43 1.73 -3.92 6.42
CA ALA A 43 2.95 -4.55 5.90
C ALA A 43 4.16 -4.43 6.86
N ARG A 44 4.28 -3.32 7.60
CA ARG A 44 5.35 -3.11 8.60
C ARG A 44 5.18 -3.96 9.85
N ARG A 45 3.97 -4.03 10.41
CA ARG A 45 3.67 -4.82 11.63
C ARG A 45 3.79 -6.32 11.39
N SER A 46 3.87 -6.75 10.13
CA SER A 46 3.67 -8.13 9.73
C SER A 46 4.95 -8.92 9.38
N THR A 47 6.14 -8.48 9.80
CA THR A 47 7.35 -9.33 9.69
C THR A 47 7.17 -10.70 10.38
N ALA A 48 6.36 -10.79 11.44
CA ALA A 48 5.89 -12.05 12.04
C ALA A 48 4.48 -12.50 11.56
N PHE A 49 3.61 -11.55 11.19
CA PHE A 49 2.19 -11.81 10.85
C PHE A 49 1.97 -12.23 9.38
N LEU A 50 2.93 -12.02 8.47
CA LEU A 50 2.80 -12.31 7.03
C LEU A 50 2.67 -13.79 6.67
N GLN A 51 2.97 -14.70 7.60
CA GLN A 51 2.70 -16.12 7.41
C GLN A 51 1.24 -16.49 7.75
N THR A 52 0.51 -15.64 8.49
CA THR A 52 -0.85 -15.91 8.98
C THR A 52 -1.88 -14.85 8.58
N ALA A 53 -1.44 -13.70 8.06
CA ALA A 53 -2.31 -12.61 7.63
C ALA A 53 -3.15 -13.04 6.42
N GLY A 54 -4.47 -13.05 6.59
CA GLY A 54 -5.41 -13.26 5.50
C GLY A 54 -5.35 -12.14 4.45
N GLU A 55 -6.11 -12.32 3.37
CA GLU A 55 -6.28 -11.32 2.32
C GLU A 55 -6.87 -10.02 2.91
N LEU A 56 -6.37 -8.86 2.46
CA LEU A 56 -6.83 -7.53 2.84
C LEU A 56 -7.83 -7.03 1.79
N ASP A 57 -9.04 -6.66 2.23
CA ASP A 57 -10.02 -6.00 1.37
C ASP A 57 -9.69 -4.50 1.25
N ILE A 58 -9.42 -4.02 0.04
CA ILE A 58 -9.11 -2.63 -0.25
C ILE A 58 -10.18 -2.05 -1.16
N ARG A 59 -10.78 -0.94 -0.73
CA ARG A 59 -11.79 -0.22 -1.50
C ARG A 59 -11.18 0.97 -2.20
N GLY A 60 -11.55 1.17 -3.46
CA GLY A 60 -11.12 2.32 -4.24
C GLY A 60 -12.05 2.60 -5.41
N ARG A 61 -11.61 3.49 -6.30
CA ARG A 61 -12.29 3.80 -7.55
C ARG A 61 -11.66 3.00 -8.68
N ASN A 62 -12.45 2.17 -9.35
CA ASN A 62 -11.98 1.46 -10.53
C ASN A 62 -11.71 2.46 -11.67
N LEU A 63 -10.56 2.34 -12.33
CA LEU A 63 -10.10 3.25 -13.38
C LEU A 63 -10.67 2.93 -14.77
N VAL A 64 -11.26 1.76 -14.93
CA VAL A 64 -11.95 1.31 -16.14
C VAL A 64 -13.43 1.69 -16.09
N SER A 65 -14.14 1.35 -15.00
CA SER A 65 -15.58 1.60 -14.86
C SER A 65 -15.91 2.94 -14.22
N GLY A 66 -14.98 3.53 -13.46
CA GLY A 66 -15.22 4.75 -12.68
C GLY A 66 -15.98 4.54 -11.37
N LEU A 67 -16.43 3.31 -11.07
CA LEU A 67 -17.26 2.99 -9.92
C LEU A 67 -16.44 2.54 -8.70
N PRO A 68 -16.99 2.65 -7.48
CA PRO A 68 -16.37 2.06 -6.30
C PRO A 68 -16.27 0.54 -6.44
N GLU A 69 -15.09 0.00 -6.18
CA GLU A 69 -14.80 -1.43 -6.21
C GLU A 69 -13.97 -1.84 -5.00
N THR A 70 -14.07 -3.09 -4.60
CA THR A 70 -13.25 -3.69 -3.54
C THR A 70 -12.44 -4.84 -4.12
N VAL A 71 -11.13 -4.81 -3.92
CA VAL A 71 -10.20 -5.85 -4.35
C VAL A 71 -9.56 -6.52 -3.15
N ARG A 72 -9.24 -7.80 -3.27
CA ARG A 72 -8.50 -8.56 -2.26
C ARG A 72 -7.03 -8.58 -2.58
N ILE A 73 -6.22 -8.23 -1.59
CA ILE A 73 -4.77 -8.09 -1.75
C ILE A 73 -4.07 -8.92 -0.70
N ARG A 74 -3.12 -9.73 -1.14
CA ARG A 74 -2.30 -10.51 -0.23
C ARG A 74 -1.17 -9.66 0.32
N PRO A 75 -0.86 -9.72 1.62
CA PRO A 75 0.18 -8.87 2.18
C PRO A 75 1.60 -9.18 1.62
N GLN A 76 1.81 -10.36 1.01
CA GLN A 76 3.02 -10.67 0.23
C GLN A 76 3.17 -9.81 -1.04
N GLU A 77 2.06 -9.40 -1.66
CA GLU A 77 2.07 -8.53 -2.84
C GLU A 77 2.54 -7.12 -2.49
N ILE A 78 2.15 -6.62 -1.32
CA ILE A 78 2.62 -5.32 -0.82
C ILE A 78 4.13 -5.38 -0.59
N LYS A 79 4.65 -6.49 -0.04
CA LYS A 79 6.11 -6.69 0.07
C LYS A 79 6.82 -6.72 -1.28
N GLN A 80 6.17 -7.25 -2.32
CA GLN A 80 6.72 -7.25 -3.67
C GLN A 80 6.73 -5.83 -4.26
N ALA A 81 5.69 -5.03 -4.02
CA ALA A 81 5.64 -3.62 -4.40
C ALA A 81 6.84 -2.83 -3.83
N LEU A 82 7.19 -3.08 -2.57
CA LEU A 82 8.31 -2.42 -1.88
C LEU A 82 9.70 -2.98 -2.22
N ARG A 83 9.78 -4.07 -3.00
CA ARG A 83 11.06 -4.62 -3.50
C ARG A 83 11.40 -4.14 -4.90
N LEU A 84 10.47 -3.48 -5.58
CA LEU A 84 10.64 -2.98 -6.95
C LEU A 84 11.25 -1.58 -6.99
N SER A 85 11.71 -1.04 -5.85
CA SER A 85 12.38 0.26 -5.73
C SER A 85 13.90 0.19 -5.62
#